data_AF-A0A4U7D406-F1
#
_entry.id   AF-A0A4U7D406-F1
#
_cell.length_a   1.000
_cell.length_b   1.000
_cell.length_c   1.000
_cell.angle_alpha   90.00
_cell.angle_beta   90.00
_cell.angle_gamma   90.00
#
_symmetry.space_group_name_H-M   'P 1'
#
loop_
_entity.id
_entity.type
_entity.pdbx_description
1 polymer ?
#
loop_
_entity_poly.entity_id
_entity_poly.type
_entity_poly.pdbx_seq_one_letter_code
_entity_poly.pdbx_strand_id
1 'polypeptide(L)'
;YHKMLSGGEHVLLDVDFLHCFLDYVSDADGEPDPDFLTKADQVSEYHAHEYDGEFETLDEFLEWLSLCGFLSVRRSDDNRYHVVFPSDQIRWFMTRFIERSAANLPFDLVIEEGLTKVLITEIEPDN
;
A
#
# COMPACT_ATOMS: atom_id res chain seq x y z
N TYR A 1 6.17 1.73 -17.35
CA TYR A 1 5.59 0.45 -17.81
C TYR A 1 6.58 -0.51 -18.47
N HIS A 2 6.95 -0.39 -19.76
CA HIS A 2 7.84 -1.39 -20.42
C HIS A 2 9.23 -1.52 -19.76
N LYS A 3 9.78 -0.42 -19.22
CA LYS A 3 11.09 -0.44 -18.52
C LYS A 3 11.06 -1.15 -17.16
N MET A 4 9.91 -1.20 -16.48
CA MET A 4 9.75 -1.93 -15.22
C MET A 4 9.61 -3.44 -15.46
N LEU A 5 8.85 -3.84 -16.49
CA LEU A 5 8.73 -5.24 -16.89
C LEU A 5 10.06 -5.84 -17.36
N SER A 6 10.97 -5.03 -17.92
CA SER A 6 12.30 -5.48 -18.33
C SER A 6 13.31 -5.61 -17.19
N GLY A 7 12.99 -5.13 -15.98
CA GLY A 7 13.86 -5.21 -14.79
C GLY A 7 13.72 -6.50 -13.98
N GLY A 8 12.60 -7.22 -14.15
CA GLY A 8 12.29 -8.42 -13.37
C GLY A 8 11.46 -8.13 -12.12
N GLU A 9 10.70 -9.14 -11.69
CA GLU A 9 9.95 -9.25 -10.42
C GLU A 9 8.56 -8.62 -10.27
N HIS A 10 7.83 -8.34 -11.34
CA HIS A 10 6.41 -7.98 -11.22
C HIS A 10 5.53 -8.94 -12.01
N VAL A 11 4.70 -9.72 -11.31
CA VAL A 11 3.61 -10.51 -11.90
C VAL A 11 2.35 -9.66 -11.80
N LEU A 12 1.63 -9.50 -12.93
CA LEU A 12 0.28 -8.98 -12.90
C LEU A 12 -0.63 -10.07 -12.33
N LEU A 13 -1.04 -9.90 -11.08
CA LEU A 13 -1.99 -10.78 -10.40
C LEU A 13 -3.38 -10.15 -10.50
N ASP A 14 -4.35 -10.93 -10.97
CA ASP A 14 -5.75 -10.50 -10.96
C ASP A 14 -6.22 -10.23 -9.53
N VAL A 15 -7.05 -9.20 -9.34
CA VAL A 15 -7.55 -8.80 -8.02
C VAL A 15 -8.34 -9.93 -7.35
N ASP A 16 -9.08 -10.74 -8.10
CA ASP A 16 -9.82 -11.88 -7.56
C ASP A 16 -8.85 -12.99 -7.11
N PHE A 17 -7.72 -13.17 -7.80
CA PHE A 17 -6.69 -14.11 -7.36
C PHE A 17 -5.95 -13.61 -6.12
N LEU A 18 -5.71 -12.30 -6.00
CA LEU A 18 -5.17 -11.72 -4.77
C LEU A 18 -6.14 -11.93 -3.60
N HIS A 19 -7.45 -11.70 -3.81
CA HIS A 19 -8.47 -11.98 -2.80
C HIS A 19 -8.46 -13.45 -2.38
N CYS A 20 -8.48 -14.38 -3.33
CA CYS A 20 -8.41 -15.81 -3.04
C CYS A 20 -7.14 -16.19 -2.26
N PHE A 21 -6.01 -15.56 -2.60
CA PHE A 21 -4.75 -15.81 -1.91
C PHE A 21 -4.76 -15.28 -0.48
N LEU A 22 -5.26 -14.06 -0.27
CA LEU A 22 -5.38 -13.48 1.05
C LEU A 22 -6.34 -14.30 1.92
N ASP A 23 -7.47 -14.77 1.37
CA ASP A 23 -8.39 -15.68 2.07
C ASP A 23 -7.72 -17.00 2.48
N TYR A 24 -6.84 -17.52 1.63
CA TYR A 24 -6.14 -18.77 1.90
C TYR A 24 -5.10 -18.64 3.03
N VAL A 25 -4.47 -17.47 3.17
CA VAL A 25 -3.48 -17.22 4.23
C VAL A 25 -4.10 -16.67 5.52
N SER A 26 -5.40 -16.41 5.53
CA SER A 26 -6.16 -16.01 6.72
C SER A 26 -6.82 -17.22 7.41
N ASP A 27 -6.99 -17.12 8.71
CA ASP A 27 -7.72 -18.10 9.52
C ASP A 27 -9.24 -17.89 9.47
N ALA A 28 -9.99 -18.64 10.29
CA ALA A 28 -11.45 -18.60 10.31
C ALA A 28 -12.02 -17.28 10.86
N ASP A 29 -11.24 -16.51 11.62
CA ASP A 29 -11.61 -15.20 12.16
C ASP A 29 -11.15 -14.07 11.21
N GLY A 30 -10.49 -14.40 10.10
CA GLY A 30 -9.96 -13.47 9.11
C GLY A 30 -8.54 -12.99 9.41
N GLU A 31 -7.90 -13.52 10.45
CA GLU A 31 -6.56 -13.11 10.85
C GLU A 31 -5.51 -13.82 10.00
N PRO A 32 -4.58 -13.08 9.37
CA PRO A 32 -3.54 -13.66 8.52
C PRO A 32 -2.51 -14.47 9.33
N ASP A 33 -1.95 -15.50 8.72
CA ASP A 33 -0.88 -16.32 9.28
C ASP A 33 0.33 -15.43 9.71
N PRO A 34 0.85 -15.58 10.94
CA PRO A 34 1.96 -14.75 11.43
C PRO A 34 3.26 -14.87 10.63
N ASP A 35 3.56 -16.04 10.05
CA ASP A 35 4.73 -16.23 9.19
C ASP A 35 4.52 -15.53 7.84
N PHE A 36 3.29 -15.51 7.34
CA PHE A 36 2.93 -14.70 6.16
C PHE A 36 3.12 -13.22 6.45
N LEU A 37 2.61 -12.72 7.57
CA LEU A 37 2.78 -11.32 8.00
C LEU A 37 4.26 -10.93 8.07
N THR A 38 5.08 -11.77 8.71
CA THR A 38 6.52 -11.51 8.85
C THR A 38 7.19 -11.35 7.49
N LYS A 39 6.84 -12.20 6.51
CA LYS A 39 7.40 -12.12 5.15
C LYS A 39 6.86 -10.92 4.38
N ALA A 40 5.57 -10.60 4.51
CA ALA A 40 4.97 -9.42 3.88
C ALA A 40 5.59 -8.12 4.42
N ASP A 41 5.89 -8.07 5.71
CA ASP A 41 6.58 -6.94 6.34
C ASP A 41 8.01 -6.79 5.79
N GLN A 42 8.76 -7.89 5.66
CA GLN A 42 10.10 -7.87 5.05
C GLN A 42 10.08 -7.34 3.60
N VAL A 43 9.07 -7.70 2.82
CA VAL A 43 8.89 -7.15 1.46
C VAL A 43 8.58 -5.66 1.50
N SER A 44 7.78 -5.22 2.47
CA SER A 44 7.44 -3.79 2.65
C SER A 44 8.69 -2.98 3.07
N GLU A 45 9.52 -3.53 3.94
CA GLU A 45 10.80 -2.93 4.35
C GLU A 45 11.78 -2.83 3.18
N TYR A 46 11.84 -3.85 2.32
CA TYR A 46 12.62 -3.77 1.09
C TYR A 46 12.15 -2.62 0.19
N HIS A 47 10.83 -2.45 0.01
CA HIS A 47 10.29 -1.32 -0.75
C HIS A 47 10.58 0.03 -0.10
N ALA A 48 10.55 0.13 1.23
CA ALA A 48 10.92 1.35 1.93
C ALA A 48 12.36 1.78 1.61
N HIS A 49 13.27 0.84 1.41
CA HIS A 49 14.63 1.15 0.97
C HIS A 49 14.72 1.53 -0.51
N GLU A 50 13.96 0.87 -1.38
CA GLU A 50 13.94 1.18 -2.81
C GLU A 50 13.23 2.50 -3.13
N TYR A 51 12.31 2.95 -2.26
CA TYR A 51 11.57 4.21 -2.42
C TYR A 51 12.29 5.43 -1.83
N ASP A 52 13.40 5.23 -1.11
CA ASP A 52 14.18 6.33 -0.53
C ASP A 52 14.72 7.26 -1.63
N GLY A 53 14.26 8.52 -1.61
CA GLY A 53 14.57 9.53 -2.62
C GLY A 53 13.79 9.43 -3.94
N GLU A 54 12.83 8.50 -4.06
CA GLU A 54 12.00 8.36 -5.26
C GLU A 54 10.72 9.21 -5.24
N PHE A 55 10.22 9.56 -4.04
CA PHE A 55 9.00 10.35 -3.87
C PHE A 55 9.20 11.49 -2.87
N GLU A 56 8.77 12.70 -3.24
CA GLU A 56 8.86 13.90 -2.38
C GLU A 56 7.52 14.19 -1.70
N THR A 57 6.41 13.67 -2.22
CA THR A 57 5.05 13.92 -1.70
C THR A 57 4.20 12.66 -1.68
N LEU A 58 3.15 12.67 -0.85
CA LEU A 58 2.15 11.61 -0.79
C LEU A 58 1.39 11.45 -2.11
N ASP A 59 1.21 12.54 -2.87
CA ASP A 59 0.56 12.52 -4.18
C ASP A 59 1.32 11.61 -5.15
N GLU A 60 2.63 11.85 -5.30
CA GLU A 60 3.50 11.07 -6.19
C GLU A 60 3.52 9.58 -5.81
N PHE A 61 3.61 9.30 -4.51
CA PHE A 61 3.60 7.94 -3.99
C PHE A 61 2.27 7.22 -4.24
N LEU A 62 1.13 7.84 -3.93
CA LEU A 62 -0.19 7.23 -4.13
C LEU A 62 -0.55 7.12 -5.62
N GLU A 63 -0.19 8.10 -6.44
CA GLU A 63 -0.35 8.01 -7.90
C GLU A 63 0.43 6.82 -8.46
N TRP A 64 1.67 6.63 -8.02
CA TRP A 64 2.48 5.47 -8.40
C TRP A 64 1.81 4.14 -8.03
N LEU A 65 1.33 4.00 -6.78
CA LEU A 65 0.65 2.78 -6.35
C LEU A 65 -0.67 2.53 -7.09
N SER A 66 -1.37 3.59 -7.49
CA SER A 66 -2.61 3.47 -8.27
C SER A 66 -2.38 2.81 -9.64
N LEU A 67 -1.17 2.92 -10.21
CA LEU A 67 -0.80 2.25 -11.46
C LEU A 67 -0.83 0.73 -11.34
N CYS A 68 -0.62 0.19 -10.13
CA CYS A 68 -0.66 -1.25 -9.89
C CYS A 68 -2.08 -1.83 -9.88
N GLY A 69 -3.13 -0.99 -9.83
CA GLY A 69 -4.53 -1.41 -9.89
C GLY A 69 -5.12 -1.94 -8.59
N PHE A 70 -4.36 -1.93 -7.48
CA PHE A 70 -4.85 -2.39 -6.17
C PHE A 70 -5.67 -1.35 -5.40
N LEU A 71 -5.58 -0.08 -5.82
CA LEU A 71 -6.26 1.03 -5.18
C LEU A 71 -6.61 2.12 -6.19
N SER A 72 -7.56 2.97 -5.82
CA SER A 72 -7.84 4.22 -6.52
C SER A 72 -7.73 5.39 -5.54
N VAL A 73 -7.20 6.51 -6.04
CA VAL A 73 -6.87 7.68 -5.23
C VAL A 73 -7.72 8.84 -5.70
N ARG A 74 -8.29 9.57 -4.73
CA ARG A 74 -8.95 10.84 -4.99
C ARG A 74 -8.47 11.88 -3.99
N ARG A 75 -7.84 12.93 -4.49
CA ARG A 75 -7.46 14.10 -3.69
C ARG A 75 -8.71 14.75 -3.07
N SER A 76 -8.66 14.99 -1.76
CA SER A 76 -9.67 15.70 -0.98
C SER A 76 -9.33 17.18 -0.87
N ASP A 77 -8.10 17.43 -0.40
CA ASP A 77 -7.51 18.75 -0.08
C ASP A 77 -6.01 18.72 -0.41
N ASP A 78 -5.22 19.72 0.00
CA ASP A 78 -3.83 19.84 -0.49
C ASP A 78 -2.91 18.67 -0.11
N ASN A 79 -3.11 18.05 1.05
CA ASN A 79 -2.26 16.96 1.56
C ASN A 79 -3.08 15.73 2.01
N ARG A 80 -4.32 15.61 1.52
CA ARG A 80 -5.30 14.65 2.04
C ARG A 80 -5.97 13.88 0.91
N TYR A 81 -5.96 12.55 1.02
CA TYR A 81 -6.38 11.65 -0.05
C TYR A 81 -7.41 10.64 0.45
N HIS A 82 -8.49 10.46 -0.31
CA HIS A 82 -9.39 9.31 -0.16
C HIS A 82 -8.82 8.16 -1.01
N VAL A 83 -8.44 7.08 -0.34
CA VAL A 83 -7.96 5.84 -0.96
C VAL A 83 -9.07 4.79 -0.87
N VAL A 84 -9.46 4.25 -2.02
CA VAL A 84 -10.53 3.26 -2.14
C VAL A 84 -9.94 1.95 -2.65
N PHE A 85 -10.29 0.87 -1.95
CA PHE A 85 -9.83 -0.49 -2.23
C PHE A 85 -11.00 -1.37 -2.70
N PRO A 86 -10.72 -2.44 -3.48
CA PRO A 86 -11.75 -3.31 -4.03
C PRO A 86 -12.41 -4.24 -2.99
N SER A 87 -11.74 -4.55 -1.88
CA SER A 87 -12.28 -5.36 -0.78
C SER A 87 -11.69 -4.95 0.58
N ASP A 88 -12.32 -5.35 1.68
CA ASP A 88 -11.83 -5.09 3.04
C ASP A 88 -10.47 -5.75 3.31
N GLN A 89 -10.26 -6.94 2.76
CA GLN A 89 -9.01 -7.69 2.92
C GLN A 89 -7.86 -7.05 2.15
N ILE A 90 -8.13 -6.55 0.94
CA ILE A 90 -7.15 -5.79 0.16
C ILE A 90 -6.89 -4.43 0.81
N ARG A 91 -7.93 -3.76 1.37
CA ARG A 91 -7.74 -2.53 2.16
C ARG A 91 -6.75 -2.77 3.29
N TRP A 92 -6.99 -3.79 4.10
CA TRP A 92 -6.12 -4.11 5.23
C TRP A 92 -4.66 -4.35 4.77
N PHE A 93 -4.48 -5.25 3.80
CA PHE A 93 -3.16 -5.63 3.32
C PHE A 93 -2.40 -4.44 2.72
N MET A 94 -3.06 -3.68 1.85
CA MET A 94 -2.43 -2.55 1.17
C MET A 94 -2.21 -1.35 2.08
N THR A 95 -3.08 -1.10 3.06
CA THR A 95 -2.88 -0.01 4.03
C THR A 95 -1.64 -0.27 4.88
N ARG A 96 -1.45 -1.53 5.33
CA ARG A 96 -0.22 -1.95 6.00
C ARG A 96 1.03 -1.80 5.14
N PHE A 97 0.93 -2.20 3.87
CA PHE A 97 2.04 -2.03 2.92
C PHE A 97 2.37 -0.55 2.72
N ILE A 98 1.37 0.31 2.53
CA ILE A 98 1.54 1.76 2.35
C ILE A 98 2.25 2.38 3.56
N GLU A 99 1.79 2.09 4.77
CA GLU A 99 2.40 2.60 6.01
C GLU A 99 3.88 2.21 6.11
N ARG A 100 4.21 0.94 5.86
CA ARG A 100 5.57 0.42 6.02
C ARG A 100 6.52 0.83 4.90
N SER A 101 6.04 0.83 3.65
CA SER A 101 6.85 1.20 2.50
C SER A 101 7.12 2.72 2.42
N ALA A 102 6.32 3.54 3.12
CA ALA A 102 6.56 4.97 3.24
C ALA A 102 7.56 5.36 4.34
N ALA A 103 8.09 4.42 5.13
CA ALA A 103 8.83 4.71 6.36
C ALA A 103 10.12 5.55 6.18
N ASN A 104 10.70 5.57 4.98
CA ASN A 104 11.91 6.35 4.68
C ASN A 104 11.62 7.59 3.80
N LEU A 105 10.35 7.90 3.54
CA LEU A 105 9.97 9.06 2.74
C LEU A 105 10.12 10.37 3.56
N PRO A 106 10.26 11.53 2.90
CA PRO A 106 10.49 12.81 3.59
C PRO A 106 9.25 13.37 4.32
N PHE A 107 8.21 12.56 4.52
CA PHE A 107 6.95 12.91 5.17
C PHE A 107 6.41 11.72 5.98
N ASP A 108 5.62 12.03 7.00
CA ASP A 108 4.92 11.03 7.81
C ASP A 108 3.46 10.88 7.33
N LEU A 109 2.84 9.74 7.66
CA LEU A 109 1.46 9.42 7.29
C LEU A 109 0.54 9.37 8.50
N VAL A 110 -0.61 10.04 8.39
CA VAL A 110 -1.77 9.80 9.27
C VAL A 110 -2.82 9.04 8.48
N ILE A 111 -3.13 7.82 8.95
CA ILE A 111 -4.09 6.91 8.33
C ILE A 111 -5.36 6.84 9.20
N GLU A 112 -6.48 7.30 8.64
CA GLU A 112 -7.81 7.20 9.25
C GLU A 112 -8.62 6.13 8.51
N GLU A 113 -8.84 4.97 9.14
CA GLU A 113 -9.63 3.89 8.56
C GLU A 113 -11.15 4.17 8.67
N GLY A 114 -11.83 4.14 7.53
CA GLY A 114 -13.29 4.16 7.44
C GLY A 114 -13.84 2.87 6.83
N LEU A 115 -15.16 2.65 6.96
CA LEU A 115 -15.83 1.44 6.48
C LEU A 115 -15.66 1.17 4.98
N THR A 116 -15.59 2.19 4.14
CA THR A 116 -15.54 2.04 2.67
C THR A 116 -14.35 2.73 2.01
N LYS A 117 -13.56 3.47 2.79
CA LYS A 117 -12.45 4.28 2.30
C LYS A 117 -11.48 4.54 3.43
N VAL A 118 -10.21 4.56 3.09
CA VAL A 118 -9.14 4.99 3.98
C VAL A 118 -8.80 6.41 3.60
N LEU A 119 -8.58 7.23 4.60
CA LEU A 119 -8.12 8.57 4.38
C LEU A 119 -6.68 8.68 4.86
N ILE A 120 -5.81 9.09 3.95
CA ILE A 120 -4.38 9.23 4.21
C ILE A 120 -4.02 10.70 4.10
N THR A 121 -3.36 11.21 5.13
CA THR A 121 -2.90 12.60 5.20
C THR A 121 -1.39 12.62 5.33
N GLU A 122 -0.76 13.43 4.50
CA GLU A 122 0.67 13.76 4.61
C GLU A 122 0.87 14.79 5.72
N ILE A 123 1.82 14.52 6.62
CA ILE A 123 2.22 15.43 7.68
C ILE A 123 3.75 15.59 7.68
N GLU A 124 4.23 16.73 8.19
CA GLU A 124 5.67 16.93 8.40
C GLU A 124 6.18 15.93 9.44
N PRO A 125 7.38 15.36 9.27
CA PRO A 125 7.96 14.45 10.25
C PRO A 125 8.17 15.15 11.59
N ASP A 126 7.91 14.43 12.69
CA ASP A 126 8.26 14.92 14.02
C ASP A 126 9.80 15.02 14.15
N ASN A 127 10.34 16.25 14.28
CA ASN A 127 11.77 16.52 14.47
C ASN A 127 12.34 15.95 15.79
#